data_AF-A0A2U1KBU7-F1
#
_entry.id   AF-A0A2U1KBU7-F1
#
_cell.length_a   1.000
_cell.length_b   1.000
_cell.length_c   1.000
_cell.angle_alpha   90.00
_cell.angle_beta   90.00
_cell.angle_gamma   90.00
#
_symmetry.space_group_name_H-M   'P 1'
#
loop_
_entity.id
_entity.type
_entity.pdbx_description
1 polymer ?
#
loop_
_entity_poly.entity_id
_entity_poly.type
_entity_poly.pdbx_seq_one_letter_code
_entity_poly.pdbx_strand_id
1 'polypeptide(L)'
;MPTTKATIEATAQGIASMLCAHGPEVEWRICTIWEVAYGLIPLSYSIVDLPEIIVAAPLQPPLLSWNLYIPLLKVLEYLPHGSPSEACLMKIFVATVEAILQRTFPAESLYDHTRKAKYVLGFASQNIAVAEL
;
A
#
# COMPACT_ATOMS: atom_id res chain seq x y z
N MET A 1 -4.03 25.98 19.43
CA MET A 1 -3.43 25.19 20.53
C MET A 1 -2.17 24.51 19.99
N PRO A 2 -0.97 24.91 20.43
CA PRO A 2 0.31 24.43 19.89
C PRO A 2 0.63 22.96 20.24
N THR A 3 0.09 22.44 21.35
CA THR A 3 0.39 21.11 21.88
C THR A 3 0.02 19.98 20.90
N THR A 4 -1.11 20.09 20.20
CA THR A 4 -1.61 19.03 19.31
C THR A 4 -0.73 18.84 18.08
N LYS A 5 -0.18 19.93 17.51
CA LYS A 5 0.69 19.86 16.32
C LYS A 5 2.02 19.19 16.66
N ALA A 6 2.64 19.58 17.79
CA ALA A 6 3.87 18.98 18.26
C ALA A 6 3.71 17.48 18.54
N THR A 7 2.57 17.05 19.09
CA THR A 7 2.27 15.63 19.30
C THR A 7 2.16 14.85 17.99
N ILE A 8 1.53 15.44 16.96
CA ILE A 8 1.41 14.81 15.64
C ILE A 8 2.79 14.62 15.00
N GLU A 9 3.62 15.66 15.02
CA GLU A 9 4.99 15.62 14.47
C GLU A 9 5.85 14.57 15.19
N ALA A 10 5.84 14.55 16.52
CA ALA A 10 6.58 13.56 17.31
C ALA A 10 6.11 12.12 17.05
N THR A 11 4.79 11.93 16.87
CA THR A 11 4.21 10.62 16.55
C THR A 11 4.66 10.15 15.17
N ALA A 12 4.57 11.02 14.17
CA ALA A 12 4.96 10.71 12.81
C ALA A 12 6.45 10.34 12.71
N GLN A 13 7.31 11.13 13.35
CA GLN A 13 8.74 10.85 13.43
C GLN A 13 9.02 9.54 14.18
N GLY A 14 8.30 9.26 15.28
CA GLY A 14 8.41 8.02 16.02
C GLY A 14 8.05 6.79 15.18
N ILE A 15 6.96 6.86 14.41
CA ILE A 15 6.55 5.78 13.49
C ILE A 15 7.60 5.58 12.40
N ALA A 16 8.07 6.65 11.74
CA ALA A 16 9.10 6.54 10.71
C ALA A 16 10.39 5.92 11.26
N SER A 17 10.82 6.35 12.46
CA SER A 17 11.97 5.75 13.14
C SER A 17 11.77 4.28 13.45
N MET A 18 10.57 3.88 13.90
CA MET A 18 10.26 2.48 14.20
C MET A 18 10.32 1.60 12.94
N LEU A 19 9.77 2.08 11.83
CA LEU A 19 9.80 1.36 10.55
C LEU A 19 11.24 1.13 10.06
N CYS A 20 12.10 2.14 10.19
CA CYS A 20 13.48 2.06 9.72
C CYS A 20 14.46 1.39 10.72
N ALA A 21 14.07 1.18 11.98
CA ALA A 21 14.99 0.71 13.03
C ALA A 21 15.44 -0.75 12.86
N HIS A 22 14.68 -1.57 12.13
CA HIS A 22 14.84 -3.03 12.12
C HIS A 22 15.54 -3.58 10.86
N GLY A 23 16.02 -2.70 9.98
CA GLY A 23 16.69 -3.07 8.73
C GLY A 23 15.71 -3.44 7.60
N PRO A 24 16.21 -3.51 6.35
CA PRO A 24 15.38 -3.52 5.15
C PRO A 24 14.50 -4.76 5.00
N GLU A 25 14.96 -5.93 5.47
CA GLU A 25 14.19 -7.19 5.41
C GLU A 25 12.95 -7.13 6.31
N VAL A 26 13.10 -6.63 7.54
CA VAL A 26 11.99 -6.51 8.50
C VAL A 26 11.03 -5.41 8.04
N GLU A 27 11.58 -4.28 7.58
CA GLU A 27 10.81 -3.19 7.00
C GLU A 27 9.93 -3.67 5.84
N TRP A 28 10.51 -4.44 4.91
CA TRP A 28 9.79 -5.02 3.77
C TRP A 28 8.68 -5.99 4.19
N ARG A 29 8.92 -6.82 5.22
CA ARG A 29 7.89 -7.72 5.75
C ARG A 29 6.73 -6.95 6.37
N ILE A 30 7.00 -5.93 7.17
CA ILE A 30 5.96 -5.05 7.75
C ILE A 30 5.13 -4.41 6.62
N CYS A 31 5.80 -3.88 5.59
CA CYS A 31 5.14 -3.29 4.43
C CYS A 31 4.23 -4.30 3.73
N THR A 32 4.72 -5.52 3.51
CA THR A 32 3.93 -6.57 2.83
C THR A 32 2.70 -6.96 3.64
N ILE A 33 2.83 -7.07 4.96
CA ILE A 33 1.70 -7.34 5.86
C ILE A 33 0.63 -6.26 5.73
N TRP A 34 1.02 -4.99 5.72
CA TRP A 34 0.07 -3.88 5.55
C TRP A 34 -0.59 -3.88 4.17
N GLU A 35 0.19 -4.06 3.11
CA GLU A 35 -0.34 -4.12 1.74
C GLU A 35 -1.34 -5.27 1.58
N VAL A 36 -1.06 -6.44 2.15
CA VAL A 36 -1.99 -7.58 2.17
C VAL A 36 -3.24 -7.27 2.99
N ALA A 37 -3.09 -6.67 4.18
CA ALA A 37 -4.21 -6.30 5.05
C ALA A 37 -5.18 -5.31 4.39
N TYR A 38 -4.65 -4.38 3.57
CA TYR A 38 -5.46 -3.46 2.77
C TYR A 38 -5.94 -4.05 1.43
N GLY A 39 -5.61 -5.31 1.12
CA GLY A 39 -6.00 -5.97 -0.13
C GLY A 39 -5.27 -5.45 -1.38
N LEU A 40 -4.11 -4.80 -1.21
CA LEU A 40 -3.29 -4.27 -2.29
C LEU A 40 -2.43 -5.36 -2.95
N ILE A 41 -2.06 -6.40 -2.19
CA ILE A 41 -1.38 -7.60 -2.68
C ILE A 41 -2.30 -8.82 -2.47
N PRO A 42 -2.44 -9.72 -3.46
CA PRO A 42 -3.16 -10.98 -3.28
C PRO A 42 -2.52 -11.88 -2.22
N LEU A 43 -3.33 -12.48 -1.34
CA LEU A 43 -2.89 -13.46 -0.34
C LEU A 43 -2.21 -14.71 -0.93
N SER A 44 -2.40 -14.99 -2.22
CA SER A 44 -1.80 -16.13 -2.93
C SER A 44 -0.31 -15.95 -3.27
N TYR A 45 0.28 -14.80 -2.94
CA TYR A 45 1.71 -14.55 -3.15
C TYR A 45 2.54 -15.35 -2.14
N SER A 46 2.89 -16.59 -2.49
CA SER A 46 3.67 -17.56 -1.70
C SER A 46 5.08 -17.11 -1.23
N ILE A 47 5.46 -15.86 -1.46
CA ILE A 47 6.81 -15.34 -1.17
C ILE A 47 6.95 -14.91 0.30
N VAL A 48 5.83 -14.69 1.00
CA VAL A 48 5.85 -14.36 2.41
C VAL A 48 5.14 -15.47 3.15
N ASP A 49 5.87 -16.21 3.99
CA ASP A 49 5.30 -16.97 5.10
C ASP A 49 4.59 -15.97 6.01
N LEU A 50 3.38 -15.58 5.62
CA LEU A 50 2.56 -14.67 6.40
C LEU A 50 2.36 -15.34 7.75
N PRO A 51 2.70 -14.67 8.86
CA PRO A 51 2.51 -15.27 10.17
C PRO A 51 1.06 -15.73 10.30
N GLU A 52 0.88 -16.93 10.85
CA GLU A 52 -0.40 -17.66 10.94
C GLU A 52 -1.53 -16.78 11.52
N ILE A 53 -1.17 -15.79 12.35
CA ILE A 53 -2.06 -14.76 12.89
C ILE A 53 -2.81 -13.93 11.83
N ILE A 54 -2.18 -13.63 10.69
CA ILE A 54 -2.80 -12.85 9.60
C ILE A 54 -3.77 -13.73 8.78
N VAL A 55 -3.48 -15.02 8.70
CA VAL A 55 -4.34 -16.01 8.04
C VAL A 55 -5.54 -16.35 8.93
N ALA A 56 -5.32 -16.47 10.25
CA ALA A 56 -6.34 -16.84 11.24
C ALA A 56 -7.26 -15.68 11.63
N ALA A 57 -6.77 -14.44 11.58
CA ALA A 57 -7.56 -13.25 11.78
C ALA A 57 -7.23 -12.28 10.64
N PRO A 58 -8.16 -12.03 9.69
CA PRO A 58 -7.96 -10.98 8.72
C PRO A 58 -7.68 -9.71 9.50
N LEU A 59 -6.46 -9.19 9.41
CA LEU A 59 -6.15 -7.84 9.85
C LEU A 59 -7.15 -6.99 9.07
N GLN A 60 -8.21 -6.54 9.73
CA GLN A 60 -9.13 -5.56 9.15
C GLN A 60 -8.53 -4.23 9.55
N PRO A 61 -7.60 -3.66 8.76
CA PRO A 61 -7.08 -2.35 9.08
C PRO A 61 -8.25 -1.37 9.11
N PRO A 62 -8.11 -0.26 9.85
CA PRO A 62 -9.11 0.79 9.84
C PRO A 62 -9.51 1.15 8.41
N LEU A 63 -10.79 1.41 8.20
CA LEU A 63 -11.29 1.78 6.89
C LEU A 63 -10.47 2.94 6.33
N LEU A 64 -9.98 2.76 5.10
CA LEU A 64 -9.36 3.82 4.30
C LEU A 64 -10.30 5.04 4.26
N SER A 65 -9.92 6.10 4.96
CA SER A 65 -10.76 7.27 5.26
C SER A 65 -9.94 8.55 5.37
N TRP A 66 -10.61 9.71 5.32
CA TRP A 66 -9.96 11.02 5.45
C TRP A 66 -9.14 11.18 6.73
N ASN A 67 -9.49 10.46 7.79
CA ASN A 67 -8.75 10.48 9.06
C ASN A 67 -7.34 9.89 8.93
N LEU A 68 -7.08 9.06 7.92
CA LEU A 68 -5.75 8.52 7.63
C LEU A 68 -4.91 9.45 6.74
N TYR A 69 -5.54 10.37 6.00
CA TYR A 69 -4.86 11.21 5.01
C TYR A 69 -3.73 12.06 5.63
N ILE A 70 -4.05 12.84 6.66
CA ILE A 70 -3.07 13.74 7.30
C ILE A 70 -1.98 12.94 8.04
N PRO A 71 -2.30 11.93 8.86
CA PRO A 71 -1.29 11.10 9.51
C PRO A 71 -0.34 10.41 8.51
N LEU A 72 -0.85 9.87 7.40
CA LEU A 72 -0.02 9.22 6.38
C LEU A 72 0.95 10.20 5.72
N LEU A 73 0.47 11.38 5.32
CA LEU A 73 1.34 12.44 4.78
C LEU A 73 2.43 12.83 5.78
N LYS A 74 2.09 12.93 7.07
CA LYS A 74 3.07 13.27 8.09
C LYS A 74 4.13 12.20 8.28
N VAL A 75 3.78 10.91 8.27
CA VAL A 75 4.79 9.85 8.36
C VAL A 75 5.69 9.85 7.12
N LEU A 76 5.12 10.06 5.93
CA LEU A 76 5.88 10.14 4.67
C LEU A 76 6.97 11.23 4.70
N GLU A 77 6.71 12.39 5.32
CA GLU A 77 7.69 13.49 5.45
C GLU A 77 8.99 13.08 6.19
N TYR A 78 8.94 12.04 7.03
CA TYR A 78 10.08 11.58 7.84
C TYR A 78 10.75 10.31 7.30
N LEU A 79 10.21 9.69 6.25
CA LEU A 79 10.78 8.45 5.72
C LEU A 79 11.97 8.72 4.78
N PRO A 80 12.97 7.82 4.76
CA PRO A 80 14.05 7.91 3.78
C PRO A 80 13.50 7.74 2.37
N HIS A 81 13.96 8.58 1.45
CA HIS A 81 13.59 8.48 0.04
C HIS A 81 14.09 7.16 -0.56
N GLY A 82 13.23 6.49 -1.32
CA GLY A 82 13.46 5.16 -1.90
C GLY A 82 13.30 4.00 -0.91
N SER A 83 12.87 4.24 0.33
CA SER A 83 12.69 3.17 1.32
C SER A 83 11.49 2.27 1.00
N PRO A 84 11.53 0.99 1.40
CA PRO A 84 10.35 0.11 1.33
C PRO A 84 9.12 0.73 2.00
N SER A 85 9.30 1.38 3.15
CA SER A 85 8.22 2.06 3.88
C SER A 85 7.61 3.21 3.10
N GLU A 86 8.41 4.02 2.41
CA GLU A 86 7.90 5.12 1.59
C GLU A 86 7.02 4.56 0.47
N ALA A 87 7.51 3.56 -0.26
CA ALA A 87 6.77 2.93 -1.35
C ALA A 87 5.45 2.29 -0.85
N CYS A 88 5.51 1.59 0.28
CA CYS A 88 4.34 0.98 0.91
C CYS A 88 3.29 2.03 1.33
N LEU A 89 3.71 3.07 2.06
CA LEU A 89 2.80 4.11 2.51
C LEU A 89 2.21 4.92 1.35
N MET A 90 2.96 5.13 0.26
CA MET A 90 2.43 5.76 -0.94
C MET A 90 1.33 4.93 -1.59
N LYS A 91 1.46 3.60 -1.66
CA LYS A 91 0.38 2.72 -2.16
C LYS A 91 -0.87 2.80 -1.27
N ILE A 92 -0.69 2.78 0.05
CA ILE A 92 -1.81 2.92 0.99
C ILE A 92 -2.47 4.30 0.84
N PHE A 93 -1.68 5.35 0.67
CA PHE A 93 -2.17 6.70 0.43
C PHE A 93 -3.02 6.77 -0.86
N VAL A 94 -2.50 6.25 -1.98
CA VAL A 94 -3.24 6.21 -3.25
C VAL A 94 -4.53 5.41 -3.09
N ALA A 95 -4.48 4.22 -2.49
CA ALA A 95 -5.65 3.42 -2.22
C ALA A 95 -6.66 4.14 -1.32
N THR A 96 -6.18 4.95 -0.36
CA THR A 96 -7.02 5.78 0.50
C THR A 96 -7.79 6.80 -0.32
N VAL A 97 -7.09 7.56 -1.17
CA VAL A 97 -7.69 8.56 -2.05
C VAL A 97 -8.69 7.91 -3.00
N GLU A 98 -8.33 6.81 -3.65
CA GLU A 98 -9.21 6.07 -4.57
C GLU A 98 -10.48 5.58 -3.87
N ALA A 99 -10.35 4.94 -2.70
CA ALA A 99 -11.49 4.42 -1.95
C ALA A 99 -12.43 5.53 -1.47
N ILE A 100 -11.88 6.68 -1.09
CA ILE A 100 -12.67 7.85 -0.72
C ILE A 100 -13.41 8.42 -1.94
N LEU A 101 -12.71 8.61 -3.06
CA LEU A 101 -13.31 9.14 -4.29
C LEU A 101 -14.44 8.23 -4.79
N GLN A 102 -14.23 6.91 -4.82
CA GLN A 102 -15.25 5.95 -5.24
C GLN A 102 -16.51 5.99 -4.36
N ARG A 103 -16.37 6.18 -3.04
CA ARG A 103 -17.50 6.29 -2.11
C ARG A 103 -18.20 7.66 -2.19
N THR A 104 -17.44 8.71 -2.47
CA THR A 104 -17.94 10.10 -2.52
C THR A 104 -18.63 10.41 -3.84
N PHE A 105 -18.07 9.89 -4.93
CA PHE A 105 -18.58 10.00 -6.29
C PHE A 105 -18.83 8.60 -6.84
N PRO A 106 -19.83 7.88 -6.30
CA PRO A 106 -20.19 6.58 -6.85
C PRO A 106 -20.63 6.81 -8.29
N ALA A 107 -19.86 6.31 -9.24
CA ALA A 107 -20.25 6.34 -10.63
C ALA A 107 -21.51 5.47 -10.78
N GLU A 108 -22.70 6.09 -10.74
CA GLU A 108 -23.89 5.41 -11.24
C GLU A 108 -23.62 5.08 -12.71
N SER A 109 -23.70 3.79 -13.06
CA SER A 109 -23.60 3.22 -14.43
C SER A 109 -22.23 2.91 -15.07
N LEU A 110 -21.32 2.20 -14.38
CA LEU A 110 -20.32 1.38 -15.11
C LEU A 110 -20.19 -0.04 -14.55
N TYR A 111 -21.33 -0.63 -14.21
CA TYR A 111 -21.41 -1.94 -13.57
C TYR A 111 -20.99 -3.14 -14.46
N ASP A 112 -20.52 -2.98 -15.70
CA ASP A 112 -20.40 -4.13 -16.61
C ASP A 112 -19.14 -4.24 -17.51
N HIS A 113 -18.09 -3.42 -17.38
CA HIS A 113 -16.95 -3.51 -18.32
C HIS A 113 -15.55 -3.72 -17.73
N THR A 114 -15.23 -3.20 -16.54
CA THR A 114 -13.81 -3.11 -16.14
C THR A 114 -13.30 -4.30 -15.33
N ARG A 115 -14.16 -5.23 -14.91
CA ARG A 115 -13.73 -6.46 -14.22
C ARG A 115 -13.11 -7.51 -15.15
N LYS A 116 -13.18 -7.35 -16.47
CA LYS A 116 -12.57 -8.27 -17.45
C LYS A 116 -11.23 -7.81 -18.04
N ALA A 117 -10.81 -6.55 -17.85
CA ALA A 117 -9.61 -6.03 -18.52
C ALA A 117 -8.29 -6.21 -17.75
N LYS A 118 -8.31 -6.59 -16.46
CA LYS A 118 -7.08 -6.72 -15.64
C LYS A 118 -6.51 -8.15 -15.51
N TYR A 119 -7.07 -9.14 -16.21
CA TYR A 119 -6.54 -10.51 -16.25
C TYR A 119 -5.93 -10.90 -17.62
N VAL A 120 -5.60 -9.94 -18.49
CA VAL A 120 -5.03 -10.21 -19.83
C VAL A 120 -3.63 -9.63 -20.02
N LEU A 121 -3.02 -8.98 -19.03
CA LEU A 121 -1.58 -8.69 -19.08
C LEU A 121 -0.76 -9.91 -18.61
N GLY A 122 -1.03 -11.05 -19.24
CA GLY A 122 -0.23 -12.26 -19.16
C GLY A 122 0.90 -12.19 -20.19
N PHE A 123 2.12 -12.37 -19.72
CA PHE A 123 3.33 -12.72 -20.46
C PHE A 123 3.11 -13.14 -21.92
N ALA A 124 3.67 -12.36 -22.85
CA ALA A 124 4.06 -12.87 -24.15
C ALA A 124 5.43 -12.28 -24.50
N SER A 125 6.48 -13.05 -24.27
CA SER A 125 7.83 -12.78 -24.78
C SER A 125 7.75 -12.75 -26.32
N GLN A 126 7.99 -11.60 -26.93
CA GLN A 126 8.24 -11.55 -28.37
C GLN A 126 9.71 -11.89 -28.62
N ASN A 127 9.92 -13.08 -29.20
CA ASN A 127 11.17 -13.47 -29.80
C ASN A 127 11.50 -12.54 -30.97
N ILE A 128 12.68 -11.95 -30.92
CA ILE A 128 13.30 -11.24 -32.04
C ILE A 128 13.76 -12.30 -33.04
N ALA A 129 13.24 -12.25 -34.27
CA ALA A 129 13.82 -12.95 -35.41
C ALA A 129 14.29 -11.89 -36.41
N VAL A 130 15.61 -11.68 -36.42
CA VAL A 130 16.37 -10.98 -37.45
C VAL A 130 16.48 -11.92 -38.64
N ALA A 131 16.06 -11.47 -39.83
CA ALA A 131 16.42 -12.09 -41.09
C ALA A 131 17.19 -11.05 -41.90
N GLU A 132 18.50 -11.23 -41.94
CA GLU A 132 19.43 -10.59 -42.87
C GLU A 132 19.47 -11.40 -44.17
N LEU A 133 19.52 -10.63 -45.29
CA LEU A 133 20.00 -10.94 -46.65
C LEU A 133 19.21 -11.94 -47.52
#